data_AF-A0A6C0KI98-F1
#
_entry.id   AF-A0A6C0KI98-F1
#
_cell.length_a   1.000
_cell.length_b   1.000
_cell.length_c   1.000
_cell.angle_alpha   90.00
_cell.angle_beta   90.00
_cell.angle_gamma   90.00
#
_symmetry.space_group_name_H-M   'P 1'
#
loop_
_entity.id
_entity.type
_entity.pdbx_description
1 polymer ?
#
loop_
_entity_poly.entity_id
_entity_poly.type
_entity_poly.pdbx_seq_one_letter_code
_entity_poly.pdbx_strand_id
1 'polypeptide(L)'
;MVKGSGNKRNRYINNTPMENFEFILDPSTRDMMANGHQVISQLELWSWLRNYEPEEGRGFMFSSSSNLDRIIEKMESLPNAPGHSGSSFGYTMRHLHFIAQRGMDAYRNEVASHLRPTIQHG
;
A
#
# COMPACT_ATOMS: atom_id res chain seq x y z
N MET A 1 -38.92 14.93 -14.04
CA MET A 1 -37.59 14.83 -14.66
C MET A 1 -36.61 15.59 -13.77
N VAL A 2 -35.93 14.89 -12.85
CA VAL A 2 -34.83 15.45 -12.05
C VAL A 2 -33.69 14.44 -12.17
N LYS A 3 -32.58 14.90 -12.75
CA LYS A 3 -31.33 14.16 -12.88
C LYS A 3 -30.58 14.20 -11.55
N GLY A 4 -29.87 13.12 -11.24
CA GLY A 4 -28.54 13.24 -10.65
C GLY A 4 -28.34 12.59 -9.28
N SER A 5 -27.70 11.42 -9.28
CA SER A 5 -26.51 11.22 -8.46
C SER A 5 -25.77 9.97 -8.93
N GLY A 6 -25.03 10.12 -10.03
CA GLY A 6 -24.05 9.13 -10.46
C GLY A 6 -22.72 9.44 -9.77
N ASN A 7 -22.51 8.93 -8.56
CA ASN A 7 -21.17 8.96 -7.95
C ASN A 7 -20.35 7.79 -8.49
N LYS A 8 -19.88 7.93 -9.75
CA LYS A 8 -18.89 7.03 -10.33
C LYS A 8 -17.54 7.71 -10.18
N ARG A 9 -16.85 7.42 -9.07
CA ARG A 9 -15.44 7.76 -8.87
C ARG A 9 -14.66 7.28 -10.09
N ASN A 10 -14.13 8.26 -10.81
CA ASN A 10 -13.38 8.09 -12.04
C ASN A 10 -12.08 7.35 -11.69
N ARG A 11 -12.10 6.01 -11.81
CA ARG A 11 -10.92 5.18 -11.55
C ARG A 11 -9.98 5.31 -12.75
N TYR A 12 -8.78 5.78 -12.43
CA TYR A 12 -7.61 6.00 -13.26
C TYR A 12 -7.54 5.14 -14.53
N ILE A 13 -7.51 5.85 -15.66
CA ILE A 13 -7.21 5.35 -16.99
C ILE A 13 -5.70 5.08 -17.12
N ASN A 14 -5.26 3.85 -16.86
CA ASN A 14 -4.03 3.25 -17.41
C ASN A 14 -4.14 1.73 -17.28
N ASN A 15 -3.78 1.01 -18.34
CA ASN A 15 -4.13 -0.38 -18.66
C ASN A 15 -3.50 -1.50 -17.77
N THR A 16 -3.28 -1.26 -16.49
CA THR A 16 -2.94 -2.31 -15.51
C THR A 16 -4.06 -2.37 -14.48
N PRO A 17 -4.73 -3.52 -14.28
CA PRO A 17 -5.70 -3.63 -13.20
C PRO A 17 -4.98 -3.36 -11.88
N MET A 18 -5.28 -2.22 -11.26
CA MET A 18 -4.78 -1.92 -9.92
C MET A 18 -5.31 -2.98 -8.96
N GLU A 19 -4.43 -3.46 -8.09
CA GLU A 19 -4.80 -4.41 -7.04
C GLU A 19 -5.96 -3.85 -6.19
N ASN A 20 -6.95 -4.69 -5.90
CA ASN A 20 -8.12 -4.27 -5.15
C ASN A 20 -7.89 -4.48 -3.64
N PHE A 21 -7.67 -3.37 -2.93
CA PHE A 21 -7.51 -3.30 -1.47
C PHE A 21 -8.83 -3.06 -0.70
N GLU A 22 -10.00 -3.35 -1.28
CA GLU A 22 -11.31 -3.16 -0.62
C GLU A 22 -11.50 -3.90 0.71
N PHE A 23 -10.70 -4.94 0.97
CA PHE A 23 -10.66 -5.64 2.26
C PHE A 23 -10.03 -4.80 3.39
N ILE A 24 -9.32 -3.72 3.07
CA ILE A 24 -8.87 -2.72 4.03
C ILE A 24 -10.01 -1.72 4.25
N LEU A 25 -10.56 -1.69 5.46
CA LEU A 25 -11.73 -0.87 5.79
C LEU A 25 -11.42 0.63 5.79
N ASP A 26 -10.24 1.03 6.28
CA ASP A 26 -9.81 2.42 6.31
C ASP A 26 -9.49 2.94 4.89
N PRO A 27 -10.22 3.95 4.37
CA PRO A 27 -10.01 4.45 3.01
C PRO A 27 -8.63 5.05 2.80
N SER A 28 -8.08 5.75 3.80
CA SER A 28 -6.76 6.38 3.68
C SER A 28 -5.67 5.33 3.51
N THR A 29 -5.69 4.28 4.33
CA THR A 29 -4.80 3.13 4.22
C THR A 29 -4.94 2.45 2.87
N ARG A 30 -6.16 2.30 2.37
CA ARG A 30 -6.41 1.72 1.05
C ARG A 30 -5.74 2.51 -0.07
N ASP A 31 -5.88 3.84 -0.04
CA ASP A 31 -5.30 4.72 -1.05
C ASP A 31 -3.76 4.69 -0.98
N MET A 32 -3.19 4.68 0.22
CA MET A 32 -1.74 4.55 0.42
C MET A 32 -1.20 3.22 -0.09
N MET A 33 -1.88 2.11 0.22
CA MET A 33 -1.52 0.77 -0.26
C MET A 33 -1.62 0.64 -1.78
N ALA A 34 -2.68 1.19 -2.38
CA ALA A 34 -2.85 1.20 -3.83
C ALA A 34 -1.75 2.03 -4.51
N ASN A 35 -1.45 3.22 -3.99
CA ASN A 35 -0.40 4.10 -4.48
C ASN A 35 0.98 3.41 -4.42
N GLY A 36 1.36 2.85 -3.27
CA GLY A 36 2.64 2.17 -3.14
C GLY A 36 2.74 0.88 -3.96
N HIS A 37 1.69 0.05 -3.99
CA HIS A 37 1.66 -1.17 -4.82
C HIS A 37 1.82 -0.85 -6.32
N GLN A 38 1.12 0.18 -6.81
CA GLN A 38 1.26 0.64 -8.19
C GLN A 38 2.70 1.05 -8.49
N VAL A 39 3.33 1.84 -7.61
CA VAL A 39 4.70 2.32 -7.82
C VAL A 39 5.72 1.18 -7.80
N ILE A 40 5.66 0.27 -6.82
CA ILE A 40 6.57 -0.88 -6.76
C ILE A 40 6.45 -1.73 -8.03
N SER A 41 5.23 -1.90 -8.54
CA SER A 41 4.98 -2.62 -9.79
C SER A 41 5.55 -1.89 -11.00
N GLN A 42 5.35 -0.57 -11.11
CA GLN A 42 5.89 0.23 -12.22
C GLN A 42 7.42 0.33 -12.22
N LEU A 43 8.05 0.31 -11.05
CA LEU A 43 9.50 0.34 -10.90
C LEU A 43 10.14 -1.07 -10.94
N GLU A 44 9.33 -2.12 -11.03
CA GLU A 44 9.75 -3.53 -11.01
C GLU A 44 10.56 -3.90 -9.75
N LEU A 45 10.22 -3.29 -8.60
CA LEU A 45 11.00 -3.40 -7.36
C LEU A 45 10.54 -4.52 -6.42
N TRP A 46 9.57 -5.37 -6.80
CA TRP A 46 9.07 -6.44 -5.94
C TRP A 46 10.16 -7.40 -5.46
N SER A 47 11.06 -7.81 -6.35
CA SER A 47 12.19 -8.71 -6.01
C SER A 47 13.19 -8.04 -5.07
N TRP A 48 13.43 -6.75 -5.23
CA TRP A 48 14.28 -5.99 -4.30
C TRP A 48 13.60 -5.87 -2.94
N LEU A 49 12.34 -5.44 -2.92
CA LEU A 49 11.58 -5.20 -1.69
C LEU A 49 11.48 -6.49 -0.86
N ARG A 50 11.27 -7.64 -1.50
CA ARG A 50 11.23 -8.96 -0.83
C ARG A 50 12.47 -9.26 0.01
N ASN A 51 13.64 -8.80 -0.44
CA ASN A 51 14.93 -9.10 0.18
C ASN A 51 15.50 -7.92 0.96
N TYR A 52 14.82 -6.77 0.92
CA TYR A 52 15.29 -5.57 1.60
C TYR A 52 14.95 -5.64 3.08
N GLU A 53 15.99 -5.61 3.92
CA GLU A 53 15.84 -5.46 5.36
C GLU A 53 16.28 -4.05 5.76
N PRO A 54 15.37 -3.22 6.31
CA PRO A 54 15.76 -1.97 6.96
C PRO A 54 16.85 -2.19 8.01
N GLU A 55 17.68 -1.17 8.25
CA GLU A 55 18.65 -1.24 9.35
C GLU A 55 17.97 -1.52 10.69
N GLU A 56 18.66 -2.29 11.55
CA GLU A 56 18.13 -2.69 12.86
C GLU A 56 17.68 -1.46 13.67
N GLY A 57 16.46 -1.52 14.20
CA GLY A 57 15.86 -0.43 14.99
C GLY A 57 15.37 0.79 14.20
N ARG A 58 15.61 0.86 12.88
CA ARG A 58 15.18 2.01 12.05
C ARG A 58 13.84 1.79 11.36
N GLY A 59 13.62 0.59 10.80
CA GLY A 59 12.47 0.35 9.93
C GLY A 59 12.49 1.25 8.68
N PHE A 60 11.44 1.17 7.86
CA PHE A 60 11.39 1.89 6.58
C PHE A 60 11.37 3.42 6.71
N MET A 61 10.79 3.96 7.79
CA MET A 61 10.68 5.41 8.02
C MET A 61 12.05 6.10 8.14
N PHE A 62 13.03 5.43 8.75
CA PHE A 62 14.36 5.99 9.01
C PHE A 62 15.46 5.32 8.18
N SER A 63 15.08 4.49 7.21
CA SER A 63 16.03 3.86 6.31
C SER A 63 16.22 4.69 5.05
N SER A 64 17.43 4.61 4.48
CA SER A 64 17.79 5.26 3.23
C SER A 64 18.27 4.20 2.23
N SER A 65 17.76 4.28 1.01
CA SER A 65 18.34 3.59 -0.14
C SER A 65 17.87 4.27 -1.41
N SER A 66 18.65 4.18 -2.48
CA SER A 66 18.28 4.75 -3.78
C SER A 66 16.94 4.22 -4.30
N ASN A 67 16.56 3.01 -3.94
CA ASN A 67 15.24 2.47 -4.29
C ASN A 67 14.12 3.07 -3.45
N LEU A 68 14.32 3.32 -2.15
CA LEU A 68 13.34 4.02 -1.32
C LEU A 68 13.11 5.45 -1.83
N ASP A 69 14.18 6.16 -2.20
CA ASP A 69 14.10 7.51 -2.77
C ASP A 69 13.30 7.51 -4.07
N ARG A 70 13.58 6.56 -4.98
CA ARG A 70 12.81 6.39 -6.23
C ARG A 70 11.34 6.07 -5.97
N ILE A 71 11.04 5.29 -4.93
CA ILE A 71 9.67 4.92 -4.58
C ILE A 71 8.90 6.15 -4.08
N ILE A 72 9.43 6.89 -3.10
CA ILE A 72 8.73 8.05 -2.54
C ILE A 72 8.52 9.14 -3.60
N GLU A 73 9.55 9.45 -4.39
CA GLU A 73 9.45 10.42 -5.50
C GLU A 73 8.37 10.00 -6.51
N LYS A 74 8.33 8.71 -6.88
CA LYS A 74 7.33 8.20 -7.83
C LYS A 74 5.93 8.15 -7.23
N MET A 75 5.79 7.85 -5.95
CA MET A 75 4.50 7.85 -5.23
C MET A 75 3.89 9.25 -5.23
N GLU A 76 4.70 10.27 -4.96
CA GLU A 76 4.30 11.68 -4.97
C GLU A 76 4.04 12.22 -6.38
N SER A 77 4.70 11.66 -7.41
CA SER A 77 4.50 12.08 -8.80
C SER A 77 3.21 11.54 -9.45
N LEU A 78 2.48 10.62 -8.81
CA LEU A 78 1.26 10.05 -9.38
C LEU A 78 0.09 11.05 -9.31
N PRO A 79 -0.83 11.05 -10.29
CA PRO A 79 -2.03 11.88 -10.22
C PRO A 79 -2.85 11.55 -8.97
N ASN A 80 -3.25 12.58 -8.22
CA ASN A 80 -3.98 12.47 -6.95
C ASN A 80 -3.28 11.56 -5.91
N ALA A 81 -1.94 11.61 -5.86
CA ALA A 81 -1.18 10.90 -4.84
C ALA A 81 -1.69 11.25 -3.43
N PRO A 82 -1.94 10.25 -2.56
CA PRO A 82 -2.17 10.54 -1.16
C PRO A 82 -0.90 11.15 -0.55
N GLY A 83 -1.06 12.07 0.38
CA GLY A 83 0.08 12.60 1.13
C GLY A 83 0.68 11.53 2.04
N HIS A 84 2.01 11.44 2.09
CA HIS A 84 2.72 10.55 3.00
C HIS A 84 3.56 11.36 4.00
N SER A 85 3.34 11.11 5.28
CA SER A 85 4.34 11.40 6.31
C SER A 85 5.40 10.29 6.31
N GLY A 86 6.56 10.52 6.95
CA GLY A 86 7.55 9.46 7.12
C GLY A 86 6.98 8.20 7.80
N SER A 87 6.09 8.39 8.79
CA SER A 87 5.42 7.29 9.48
C SER A 87 4.47 6.50 8.57
N SER A 88 3.67 7.19 7.75
CA SER A 88 2.71 6.54 6.85
C SER A 88 3.40 5.89 5.65
N PHE A 89 4.51 6.47 5.18
CA PHE A 89 5.40 5.83 4.21
C PHE A 89 5.98 4.53 4.79
N GLY A 90 6.55 4.59 6.00
CA GLY A 90 7.12 3.43 6.67
C GLY A 90 6.10 2.31 6.91
N TYR A 91 4.88 2.67 7.29
CA TYR A 91 3.74 1.75 7.44
C TYR A 91 3.39 1.10 6.09
N THR A 92 3.20 1.90 5.04
CA THR A 92 2.87 1.40 3.70
C THR A 92 3.94 0.44 3.18
N MET A 93 5.22 0.79 3.30
CA MET A 93 6.34 -0.06 2.89
C MET A 93 6.40 -1.36 3.67
N ARG A 94 6.04 -1.38 4.96
CA ARG A 94 5.97 -2.61 5.76
C ARG A 94 4.93 -3.59 5.21
N HIS A 95 3.76 -3.09 4.82
CA HIS A 95 2.70 -3.93 4.26
C HIS A 95 3.08 -4.45 2.85
N LEU A 96 3.67 -3.60 2.01
CA LEU A 96 4.16 -4.01 0.70
C LEU A 96 5.33 -5.02 0.82
N HIS A 97 6.18 -4.87 1.83
CA HIS A 97 7.23 -5.85 2.13
C HIS A 97 6.63 -7.21 2.50
N PHE A 98 5.60 -7.24 3.36
CA PHE A 98 4.87 -8.48 3.68
C PHE A 98 4.29 -9.13 2.42
N ILE A 99 3.65 -8.34 1.54
CA ILE A 99 3.13 -8.83 0.26
C ILE A 99 4.25 -9.40 -0.61
N ALA A 100 5.39 -8.72 -0.71
CA ALA A 100 6.54 -9.18 -1.49
C ALA A 100 7.10 -10.52 -0.97
N GLN A 101 7.04 -10.76 0.35
CA GLN A 101 7.54 -11.97 0.98
C GLN A 101 6.55 -13.14 0.96
N ARG A 102 5.25 -12.87 1.17
CA ARG A 102 4.23 -13.88 1.47
C ARG A 102 3.07 -13.93 0.47
N GLY A 103 2.99 -12.97 -0.44
CA GLY A 103 1.93 -12.85 -1.43
C GLY A 103 0.66 -12.16 -0.89
N MET A 104 -0.22 -11.80 -1.83
CA MET A 104 -1.46 -11.06 -1.56
C MET A 104 -2.46 -11.86 -0.72
N ASP A 105 -2.58 -13.18 -0.94
CA ASP A 105 -3.53 -14.01 -0.21
C ASP A 105 -3.21 -14.08 1.28
N ALA A 106 -1.92 -14.21 1.63
CA ALA A 106 -1.47 -14.15 3.02
C ALA A 106 -1.79 -12.78 3.65
N TYR A 107 -1.62 -11.70 2.88
CA TYR A 107 -1.90 -10.35 3.36
C TYR A 107 -3.40 -10.13 3.60
N ARG A 108 -4.27 -10.63 2.71
CA ARG A 108 -5.74 -10.61 2.90
C ARG A 108 -6.15 -11.32 4.18
N ASN A 109 -5.55 -12.48 4.46
CA ASN A 109 -5.81 -13.24 5.68
C ASN A 109 -5.33 -12.51 6.94
N GLU A 110 -4.15 -11.87 6.87
CA GLU A 110 -3.57 -11.09 7.98
C GLU A 110 -4.42 -9.88 8.34
N VAL A 111 -4.91 -9.12 7.35
CA VAL A 111 -5.81 -8.00 7.59
C VAL A 111 -7.14 -8.50 8.18
N ALA A 112 -7.68 -9.60 7.66
CA ALA A 112 -8.94 -10.16 8.14
C ALA A 112 -8.87 -10.70 9.57
N SER A 113 -7.72 -11.24 10.00
CA SER A 113 -7.53 -11.77 11.37
C SER A 113 -7.54 -10.66 12.42
N HIS A 114 -6.96 -9.50 12.12
CA HIS A 114 -6.92 -8.32 13.00
C HIS A 114 -8.28 -7.60 13.10
N LEU A 115 -9.19 -7.83 12.16
CA LEU A 115 -10.56 -7.31 12.19
C LEU A 115 -11.52 -8.17 13.01
N ARG A 116 -11.12 -9.38 13.43
CA ARG A 116 -11.93 -10.21 14.31
C ARG A 116 -11.67 -9.77 15.76
N PRO A 117 -12.71 -9.43 16.55
CA PRO A 117 -12.51 -9.28 17.97
C PRO A 117 -12.01 -10.62 18.49
N THR A 118 -10.83 -10.61 19.10
CA THR A 118 -10.31 -11.76 19.83
C THR A 118 -11.29 -12.04 20.95
N ILE A 119 -12.24 -12.96 20.73
CA ILE A 119 -13.02 -13.52 21.83
C ILE A 119 -12.03 -14.42 22.57
N GLN A 120 -11.27 -13.83 23.50
CA GLN A 120 -10.63 -14.59 24.55
C GLN A 120 -11.77 -15.17 25.40
N HIS A 121 -12.12 -16.42 25.13
CA HIS A 121 -12.84 -17.23 26.11
C HIS A 121 -11.87 -17.50 27.26
N GLY A 122 -12.11 -16.82 28.39
CA GLY A 122 -11.67 -17.29 29.70
C GLY A 122 -12.60 -18.37 30.23
#